data_AF-G2ZLJ3-F1
#
_entry.id   AF-G2ZLJ3-F1
#
_cell.length_a   1.000
_cell.length_b   1.000
_cell.length_c   1.000
_cell.angle_alpha   90.00
_cell.angle_beta   90.00
_cell.angle_gamma   90.00
#
_symmetry.space_group_name_H-M   'P 1'
#
loop_
_entity.id
_entity.type
_entity.pdbx_description
1 polymer ?
#
loop_
_entity_poly.entity_id
_entity_poly.type
_entity_poly.pdbx_seq_one_letter_code
_entity_poly.pdbx_strand_id
1 'polypeptide(L)' 'MDYPIEPIDAIERRGRSAMCNGLEPEMCPYDYDSAHWRAWQVGFLAAALEVATAAAVCVDDEVAA' A
#
# COMPACT_ATOMS: atom_id res chain seq x y z
N MET A 1 -4.54 13.56 -16.43
CA MET A 1 -4.55 12.51 -17.48
C MET A 1 -5.85 11.73 -17.37
N ASP A 2 -6.48 11.33 -18.47
CA ASP A 2 -7.60 10.37 -18.40
C ASP A 2 -7.02 8.96 -18.32
N TYR A 3 -7.08 8.36 -17.14
CA TYR A 3 -6.70 6.97 -16.93
C TYR A 3 -7.78 6.04 -17.48
N PRO A 4 -7.41 4.88 -18.05
CA PRO A 4 -8.39 3.87 -18.42
C PRO A 4 -9.26 3.47 -17.22
N ILE A 5 -10.49 3.05 -17.50
CA ILE A 5 -11.36 2.45 -16.49
C ILE A 5 -10.73 1.09 -16.14
N GLU A 6 -10.09 1.03 -14.98
CA GLU A 6 -9.47 -0.16 -14.44
C GLU A 6 -10.24 -0.60 -13.17
N PRO A 7 -10.35 -1.91 -12.90
CA PRO A 7 -10.92 -2.38 -11.65
C PRO A 7 -10.15 -1.83 -10.45
N ILE A 8 -10.86 -1.42 -9.40
CA ILE A 8 -10.26 -0.87 -8.16
C ILE A 8 -9.22 -1.82 -7.59
N ASP A 9 -9.52 -3.13 -7.51
CA ASP A 9 -8.61 -4.17 -7.02
C ASP A 9 -7.27 -4.22 -7.78
N ALA A 10 -7.25 -3.87 -9.07
CA ALA A 10 -6.04 -3.85 -9.88
C ALA A 10 -5.17 -2.62 -9.56
N ILE A 11 -5.80 -1.51 -9.16
CA ILE A 11 -5.13 -0.28 -8.73
C ILE A 11 -4.57 -0.47 -7.31
N GLU A 12 -5.37 -1.04 -6.40
CA GLU A 12 -4.93 -1.38 -5.05
C GLU A 12 -3.75 -2.38 -5.05
N ARG A 13 -3.80 -3.41 -5.90
CA ARG A 13 -2.70 -4.38 -6.04
C ARG A 13 -1.39 -3.72 -6.49
N ARG A 14 -1.46 -2.68 -7.33
CA ARG A 14 -0.30 -1.87 -7.71
C ARG A 14 0.25 -1.09 -6.52
N GLY A 15 -0.62 -0.49 -5.71
CA GLY A 15 -0.23 0.20 -4.47
C GLY A 15 0.48 -0.75 -3.50
N ARG A 16 -0.09 -1.94 -3.27
CA ARG A 16 0.53 -2.99 -2.46
C ARG A 16 1.91 -3.38 -2.99
N SER A 17 1.99 -3.64 -4.30
CA SER A 17 3.25 -4.03 -4.92
C SER A 17 4.32 -2.94 -4.79
N ALA A 18 3.95 -1.67 -4.90
CA ALA A 18 4.88 -0.56 -4.72
C ALA A 18 5.48 -0.54 -3.30
N MET A 19 4.64 -0.69 -2.26
CA MET A 19 5.10 -0.78 -0.87
C MET A 19 6.04 -1.97 -0.67
N CYS A 20 5.68 -3.16 -1.17
CA CYS A 20 6.51 -4.35 -1.05
C CYS A 20 7.86 -4.25 -1.79
N ASN A 21 7.96 -3.39 -2.80
CA ASN A 21 9.20 -3.10 -3.53
C ASN A 21 9.98 -1.90 -2.96
N GLY A 22 9.54 -1.32 -1.84
CA GLY A 22 10.22 -0.20 -1.18
C GLY A 22 10.09 1.14 -1.90
N LEU A 23 9.06 1.32 -2.73
CA LEU A 23 8.75 2.62 -3.32
C LEU A 23 8.11 3.53 -2.27
N GLU A 24 8.33 4.84 -2.41
CA GLU A 24 7.69 5.85 -1.58
C GLU A 24 6.26 6.15 -2.08
N PRO A 25 5.32 6.50 -1.18
CA PRO A 25 3.93 6.79 -1.56
C PRO A 25 3.78 7.98 -2.52
N GLU A 26 4.76 8.89 -2.55
CA GLU A 26 4.86 10.03 -3.46
C GLU A 26 5.17 9.61 -4.91
N MET A 27 5.70 8.39 -5.10
CA MET A 27 5.96 7.81 -6.43
C MET A 27 4.71 7.23 -7.11
N CYS A 28 3.52 7.50 -6.55
CA CYS A 28 2.24 7.11 -7.13
C CYS A 28 2.13 7.65 -8.57
N PRO A 29 1.81 6.81 -9.58
CA PRO A 29 1.77 7.23 -10.99
C PRO A 29 0.50 8.01 -11.36
N TYR A 30 -0.44 8.15 -10.41
CA TYR A 30 -1.73 8.78 -10.62
C TYR A 30 -1.72 10.23 -10.15
N ASP A 31 -2.47 11.08 -10.85
CA ASP A 31 -2.68 12.47 -10.48
C ASP A 31 -3.15 12.57 -9.02
N TYR A 32 -2.50 13.43 -8.24
CA TYR A 32 -2.80 13.60 -6.81
C TYR A 32 -4.29 13.81 -6.56
N ASP A 33 -4.82 13.12 -5.54
CA ASP A 33 -6.21 13.15 -5.12
C ASP A 33 -7.26 12.68 -6.17
N SER A 34 -6.82 12.09 -7.28
CA SER A 34 -7.71 11.37 -8.20
C SER A 34 -8.28 10.09 -7.59
N ALA A 35 -9.33 9.54 -8.18
CA ALA A 35 -9.90 8.26 -7.76
C ALA A 35 -8.87 7.12 -7.81
N HIS A 36 -8.06 7.07 -8.88
CA HIS A 36 -6.97 6.10 -9.02
C HIS A 36 -5.87 6.31 -7.98
N TRP A 37 -5.51 7.57 -7.67
CA TRP A 37 -4.54 7.86 -6.62
C TRP A 37 -5.03 7.36 -5.26
N ARG A 38 -6.29 7.63 -4.90
CA ARG A 38 -6.87 7.17 -3.62
C ARG A 38 -6.91 5.64 -3.53
N ALA A 39 -7.36 4.95 -4.58
CA ALA A 39 -7.36 3.48 -4.63
C ALA A 39 -5.94 2.91 -4.51
N TRP A 40 -4.95 3.53 -5.16
CA TRP A 40 -3.56 3.11 -5.05
C TRP A 40 -3.03 3.30 -3.61
N GLN A 41 -3.33 4.45 -2.98
CA GLN A 41 -2.94 4.71 -1.59
C GLN A 41 -3.55 3.72 -0.60
N VAL A 42 -4.80 3.31 -0.80
CA VAL A 42 -5.44 2.26 0.03
C VAL A 42 -4.60 0.98 -0.03
N GLY A 43 -4.24 0.52 -1.22
CA GLY A 43 -3.44 -0.68 -1.39
C GLY A 43 -2.04 -0.57 -0.79
N PHE A 44 -1.39 0.59 -0.93
CA PHE A 44 -0.07 0.87 -0.36
C PHE A 44 -0.10 0.86 1.18
N LEU A 45 -1.02 1.60 1.77
CA LEU A 45 -1.15 1.73 3.23
C LEU A 45 -1.60 0.42 3.88
N ALA A 46 -2.48 -0.35 3.23
CA ALA A 46 -2.86 -1.67 3.70
C ALA A 46 -1.63 -2.60 3.82
N ALA A 47 -0.76 -2.61 2.81
CA ALA A 47 0.47 -3.40 2.82
C ALA A 47 1.45 -2.93 3.92
N ALA A 48 1.59 -1.61 4.09
CA ALA A 48 2.42 -1.05 5.15
C ALA A 48 1.91 -1.42 6.55
N LEU A 49 0.58 -1.40 6.74
CA LEU A 49 -0.05 -1.82 7.99
C LEU A 49 0.15 -3.32 8.25
N GLU A 50 0.00 -4.17 7.22
CA GLU A 50 0.27 -5.62 7.32
C GLU A 50 1.71 -5.88 7.79
N VAL A 51 2.70 -5.19 7.23
CA VAL A 51 4.12 -5.31 7.64
C VAL A 51 4.35 -4.80 9.06
N ALA A 52 3.78 -3.65 9.42
CA ALA A 52 3.92 -3.08 10.76
C ALA A 52 3.30 -4.00 11.83
N THR A 53 2.14 -4.59 11.54
CA THR A 53 1.50 -5.55 12.45
C THR A 53 2.30 -6.84 12.59
N ALA A 54 2.85 -7.38 11.50
CA ALA A 54 3.74 -8.54 11.57
C ALA A 54 5.00 -8.25 12.41
N ALA A 55 5.60 -7.07 12.23
CA ALA A 55 6.75 -6.65 13.03
C ALA A 55 6.41 -6.50 14.52
N ALA A 56 5.23 -5.96 14.85
CA ALA A 56 4.79 -5.82 16.24
C ALA A 56 4.62 -7.18 16.93
N VAL A 57 3.99 -8.16 16.26
CA VAL A 57 3.78 -9.51 16.81
C VAL A 57 5.12 -10.22 17.11
N CYS A 58 6.17 -9.97 16.33
CA CYS A 58 7.49 -10.54 16.61
C CYS A 58 8.17 -9.96 17.86
N VAL A 59 7.82 -8.74 18.30
CA VAL A 59 8.44 -8.08 19.46
C VAL A 59 7.79 -8.53 20.78
N ASP A 60 6.51 -8.89 20.76
CA ASP A 60 5.79 -9.33 21.95
C ASP A 60 6.17 -10.76 22.41
N ASP A 61 6.81 -11.56 21.56
CA ASP A 61 7.18 -12.95 21.87
C ASP A 61 8.47 -13.08 22.71
N GLU A 62 9.35 -12.06 22.73
CA GLU A 62 10.61 -12.10 23.51
C GLU A 62 10.46 -11.73 25.01
N VAL A 63 9.29 -11.29 25.46
CA VAL A 63 9.07 -10.88 26.87
C VAL A 63 8.47 -12.02 27.73
N ALA A 64 8.20 -13.19 27.14
CA ALA A 64 7.52 -14.31 27.80
C ALA A 64 8.41 -15.54 28.08
N ALA A 65 9.74 -15.38 28.18
CA ALA A 65 10.68 -16.47 28.50
C ALA A 65 11.47 -16.24 29.80
#